data_AF-A0A8T3XRZ0-F1
#
_entry.id   AF-A0A8T3XRZ0-F1
#
_cell.length_a   1.000
_cell.length_b   1.000
_cell.length_c   1.000
_cell.angle_alpha   90.00
_cell.angle_beta   90.00
_cell.angle_gamma   90.00
#
_symmetry.space_group_name_H-M   'P 1'
#
loop_
_entity.id
_entity.type
_entity.pdbx_description
1 polymer ?
#
loop_
_entity_poly.entity_id
_entity_poly.type
_entity_poly.pdbx_seq_one_letter_code
_entity_poly.pdbx_strand_id
1 'polypeptide(L)'
;MENIIAILKEANTKLNTADHLAYVTYPVVKESKLLLTTVENLYTALILAMEALLQYDRYYKRISYVPHEFQSKYEIFKKISMKYNLDRMAIASMLDIRSLLELHKKSPMVFTREQKLVIASQGFNIIKTLNIDMVKRYIEQAKPLISKINKVIQPNANDRRLA
;
A
#
# COMPACT_ATOMS: atom_id res chain seq x y z
N MET A 1 -18.27 1.34 -13.68
CA MET A 1 -18.00 2.31 -12.61
C MET A 1 -18.17 1.71 -11.21
N GLU A 2 -19.25 0.98 -10.93
CA GLU A 2 -19.50 0.37 -9.60
C GLU A 2 -18.36 -0.53 -9.09
N ASN A 3 -17.81 -1.39 -9.95
CA ASN A 3 -16.69 -2.27 -9.58
C ASN A 3 -15.44 -1.47 -9.13
N ILE A 4 -15.13 -0.36 -9.81
CA ILE A 4 -14.00 0.54 -9.46
C ILE A 4 -14.20 1.14 -8.07
N ILE A 5 -15.44 1.55 -7.75
CA ILE A 5 -15.79 2.10 -6.43
C ILE A 5 -15.63 1.03 -5.34
N ALA A 6 -16.04 -0.21 -5.61
CA ALA A 6 -15.89 -1.32 -4.67
C ALA A 6 -14.40 -1.60 -4.35
N ILE A 7 -13.55 -1.67 -5.38
CA ILE A 7 -12.10 -1.84 -5.23
C ILE A 7 -11.51 -0.70 -4.40
N LEU A 8 -11.88 0.55 -4.69
CA LEU A 8 -11.40 1.71 -3.95
C LEU A 8 -11.88 1.72 -2.50
N LYS A 9 -13.12 1.31 -2.23
CA LYS A 9 -13.65 1.17 -0.87
C LYS A 9 -12.85 0.13 -0.09
N GLU A 10 -12.54 -1.01 -0.70
CA GLU A 10 -11.70 -2.03 -0.08
C GLU A 10 -10.28 -1.51 0.19
N ALA A 11 -9.69 -0.74 -0.73
CA ALA A 11 -8.40 -0.08 -0.52
C ALA A 11 -8.40 0.80 0.74
N ASN A 12 -9.44 1.62 0.92
CA ASN A 12 -9.60 2.46 2.11
C ASN A 12 -9.77 1.64 3.39
N THR A 13 -10.56 0.56 3.36
CA THR A 13 -10.69 -0.35 4.50
C THR A 13 -9.34 -0.92 4.92
N LYS A 14 -8.54 -1.39 3.96
CA LYS A 14 -7.20 -1.94 4.22
C LYS A 14 -6.23 -0.90 4.78
N LEU A 15 -6.28 0.34 4.26
CA LEU A 15 -5.50 1.45 4.81
C LEU A 15 -5.90 1.75 6.26
N ASN A 16 -7.20 1.85 6.55
CA ASN A 16 -7.70 2.12 7.91
C ASN A 16 -7.31 1.00 8.89
N THR A 17 -7.37 -0.27 8.45
CA THR A 17 -6.90 -1.39 9.26
C THR A 17 -5.40 -1.26 9.56
N ALA A 18 -4.58 -0.96 8.55
CA ALA A 18 -3.15 -0.75 8.76
C ALA A 18 -2.87 0.41 9.73
N ASP A 19 -3.58 1.52 9.58
CA ASP A 19 -3.46 2.70 10.45
C ASP A 19 -3.82 2.37 11.90
N HIS A 20 -4.96 1.73 12.12
CA HIS A 20 -5.39 1.30 13.45
C HIS A 20 -4.39 0.31 14.09
N LEU A 21 -3.90 -0.67 13.32
CA LEU A 21 -2.91 -1.62 13.82
C LEU A 21 -1.62 -0.92 14.26
N ALA A 22 -1.13 0.06 13.49
CA ALA A 22 0.10 0.78 13.81
C ALA A 22 -0.03 1.75 14.99
N TYR A 23 -1.14 2.50 15.06
CA TYR A 23 -1.28 3.62 15.99
C TYR A 23 -2.09 3.29 17.24
N VAL A 24 -2.95 2.27 17.19
CA VAL A 24 -3.82 1.89 18.31
C VAL A 24 -3.42 0.53 18.87
N THR A 25 -3.37 -0.51 18.04
CA THR A 25 -3.15 -1.88 18.52
C THR A 25 -1.70 -2.14 18.92
N TYR A 26 -0.74 -1.78 18.07
CA TYR A 26 0.67 -2.07 18.31
C TYR A 26 1.24 -1.44 19.61
N PRO A 27 0.93 -0.18 19.97
CA PRO A 27 1.43 0.40 21.23
C PRO A 27 1.03 -0.38 22.48
N VAL A 28 -0.13 -1.06 22.44
CA VAL A 28 -0.65 -1.87 23.55
C VAL A 28 -0.05 -3.27 23.52
N VAL A 29 -0.06 -3.93 22.37
CA VAL A 29 0.32 -5.35 22.25
C VAL A 29 1.84 -5.55 22.12
N LYS A 30 2.53 -4.63 21.43
CA LYS A 30 3.98 -4.63 21.17
C LYS A 30 4.52 -5.92 20.53
N GLU A 31 3.68 -6.66 19.81
CA GLU A 31 4.08 -7.88 19.12
C GLU A 31 4.65 -7.58 17.72
N SER A 32 5.84 -8.10 17.43
CA SER A 32 6.54 -7.81 16.16
C SER A 32 5.86 -8.42 14.92
N LYS A 33 5.07 -9.51 15.08
CA LYS A 33 4.25 -10.06 13.99
C LYS A 33 3.18 -9.08 13.50
N LEU A 34 2.65 -8.23 14.38
CA LEU A 34 1.70 -7.19 13.98
C LEU A 34 2.30 -6.19 13.00
N LEU A 35 3.61 -5.94 13.06
CA LEU A 35 4.28 -5.06 12.10
C LEU A 35 4.14 -5.61 10.67
N LEU A 36 4.33 -6.92 10.50
CA LEU A 36 4.18 -7.57 9.21
C LEU A 36 2.73 -7.51 8.72
N THR A 37 1.76 -7.88 9.56
CA THR A 37 0.33 -7.83 9.21
C THR A 37 -0.11 -6.41 8.85
N THR A 38 0.45 -5.40 9.52
CA THR A 38 0.19 -3.99 9.21
C THR A 38 0.70 -3.64 7.81
N VAL A 39 1.94 -4.04 7.48
CA VAL A 39 2.54 -3.81 6.16
C VAL A 39 1.81 -4.58 5.06
N GLU A 40 1.32 -5.79 5.33
CA GLU A 40 0.51 -6.55 4.38
C GLU A 40 -0.80 -5.83 4.05
N ASN A 41 -1.55 -5.35 5.06
CA ASN A 41 -2.76 -4.57 4.83
C ASN A 41 -2.45 -3.28 4.07
N LEU A 42 -1.38 -2.58 4.43
CA LEU A 42 -0.95 -1.37 3.73
C LEU A 42 -0.61 -1.65 2.25
N TYR A 43 0.13 -2.73 1.99
CA TYR A 43 0.46 -3.14 0.63
C TYR A 43 -0.80 -3.45 -0.17
N THR A 44 -1.73 -4.24 0.40
CA THR A 44 -3.01 -4.52 -0.25
C THR A 44 -3.78 -3.24 -0.55
N ALA A 45 -3.81 -2.27 0.36
CA ALA A 45 -4.44 -0.97 0.13
C ALA A 45 -3.83 -0.25 -1.09
N LEU A 46 -2.50 -0.20 -1.18
CA LEU A 46 -1.78 0.44 -2.28
C LEU A 46 -2.03 -0.26 -3.63
N ILE A 47 -2.06 -1.60 -3.66
CA ILE A 47 -2.38 -2.38 -4.86
C ILE A 47 -3.81 -2.13 -5.33
N LEU A 48 -4.78 -2.17 -4.42
CA LEU A 48 -6.18 -1.92 -4.75
C LEU A 48 -6.39 -0.47 -5.22
N ALA A 49 -5.72 0.50 -4.61
CA ALA A 49 -5.78 1.89 -5.06
C ALA A 49 -5.18 2.09 -6.45
N MET A 50 -4.03 1.46 -6.73
CA MET A 50 -3.44 1.42 -8.07
C MET A 50 -4.40 0.79 -9.09
N GLU A 51 -4.97 -0.37 -8.76
CA GLU A 51 -5.93 -1.06 -9.61
C GLU A 51 -7.15 -0.20 -9.90
N ALA A 52 -7.74 0.44 -8.88
CA ALA A 52 -8.89 1.32 -9.04
C ALA A 52 -8.58 2.48 -10.00
N LEU A 53 -7.40 3.11 -9.88
CA LEU A 53 -7.02 4.22 -10.75
C LEU A 53 -6.77 3.75 -12.20
N LEU A 54 -6.11 2.62 -12.39
CA LEU A 54 -5.90 2.04 -13.73
C LEU A 54 -7.22 1.67 -14.39
N GLN A 55 -8.14 1.02 -13.66
CA GLN A 55 -9.46 0.68 -14.17
C GLN A 55 -10.30 1.92 -14.45
N TYR A 56 -10.18 2.97 -13.65
CA TYR A 56 -10.80 4.27 -13.91
C TYR A 56 -10.32 4.90 -15.22
N ASP A 57 -9.00 4.96 -15.43
CA ASP A 57 -8.44 5.49 -16.67
C ASP A 57 -8.81 4.63 -17.88
N ARG A 58 -8.88 3.31 -17.73
CA ARG A 58 -9.39 2.42 -18.78
C ARG A 58 -10.86 2.67 -19.08
N TYR A 59 -11.70 2.85 -18.07
CA TYR A 59 -13.13 3.11 -18.23
C TYR A 59 -13.38 4.39 -19.05
N TYR A 60 -12.57 5.43 -18.82
CA TYR A 60 -12.60 6.66 -19.62
C TYR A 60 -11.72 6.61 -20.87
N LYS A 61 -11.28 5.42 -21.32
CA LYS A 61 -10.49 5.19 -22.54
C LYS A 61 -9.17 5.98 -22.60
N ARG A 62 -8.60 6.35 -21.45
CA ARG A 62 -7.30 7.04 -21.34
C ARG A 62 -6.12 6.08 -21.46
N ILE A 63 -6.37 4.80 -21.17
CA ILE A 63 -5.45 3.69 -21.43
C ILE A 63 -6.21 2.54 -22.11
N SER A 64 -5.54 1.77 -22.95
CA SER A 64 -6.18 0.71 -23.76
C SER A 64 -6.52 -0.54 -22.96
N TYR A 65 -5.65 -0.95 -22.04
CA TYR A 65 -5.84 -2.16 -21.22
C TYR A 65 -5.13 -2.03 -19.86
N VAL A 66 -5.53 -2.88 -18.90
CA VAL A 66 -4.86 -3.04 -17.61
C VAL A 66 -4.18 -4.43 -17.63
N PRO A 67 -2.83 -4.50 -17.58
CA PRO A 67 -2.11 -5.78 -17.55
C PRO A 67 -2.44 -6.60 -16.29
N HIS A 68 -2.14 -7.90 -16.26
CA HIS A 68 -2.32 -8.72 -15.05
C HIS A 68 -1.12 -8.65 -14.10
N GLU A 69 0.09 -8.62 -14.65
CA GLU A 69 1.34 -8.63 -13.88
C GLU A 69 1.57 -7.33 -13.13
N PHE A 70 2.07 -7.42 -11.90
CA PHE A 70 2.36 -6.24 -11.09
C PHE A 70 3.30 -5.26 -11.80
N GLN A 71 4.40 -5.74 -12.39
CA GLN A 71 5.42 -4.84 -12.93
C GLN A 71 4.83 -4.00 -14.07
N SER A 72 4.13 -4.67 -14.97
CA SER A 72 3.43 -4.05 -16.10
C SER A 72 2.36 -3.05 -15.62
N LYS A 73 1.57 -3.38 -14.58
CA LYS A 73 0.63 -2.42 -13.95
C LYS A 73 1.34 -1.22 -13.34
N TYR A 74 2.42 -1.46 -12.60
CA TYR A 74 3.19 -0.43 -11.90
C TYR A 74 3.80 0.58 -12.87
N GLU A 75 4.35 0.14 -14.00
CA GLU A 75 4.90 1.05 -15.01
C GLU A 75 3.84 1.95 -15.64
N ILE A 76 2.64 1.41 -15.92
CA ILE A 76 1.52 2.23 -16.40
C ILE A 76 1.06 3.19 -15.30
N PHE A 77 0.92 2.69 -14.07
CA PHE A 77 0.52 3.49 -12.91
C PHE A 77 1.46 4.67 -12.69
N LYS A 78 2.78 4.44 -12.75
CA LYS A 78 3.81 5.47 -12.64
C LYS A 78 3.71 6.53 -13.74
N LYS A 79 3.29 6.16 -14.95
CA LYS A 79 3.05 7.11 -16.04
C LYS A 79 1.82 7.98 -15.78
N ILE A 80 0.69 7.37 -15.41
CA ILE A 80 -0.55 8.11 -15.14
C ILE A 80 -0.49 8.92 -13.85
N SER A 81 0.30 8.49 -12.86
CA SER A 81 0.43 9.16 -11.58
C SER A 81 0.99 10.58 -11.72
N MET A 82 1.85 10.81 -12.71
CA MET A 82 2.36 12.14 -13.06
C MET A 82 1.24 13.07 -13.51
N LYS A 83 0.30 12.57 -14.32
CA LYS A 83 -0.87 13.36 -14.78
C LYS A 83 -1.76 13.80 -13.60
N TYR A 84 -1.87 12.96 -12.59
CA TYR A 84 -2.63 13.25 -11.37
C TYR A 84 -1.80 13.94 -10.28
N ASN A 85 -0.53 14.29 -10.55
CA ASN A 85 0.38 14.88 -9.57
C ASN A 85 0.45 14.05 -8.27
N LEU A 86 0.47 12.73 -8.36
CA LEU A 86 0.61 11.85 -7.19
C LEU A 86 2.05 11.89 -6.69
N ASP A 87 2.23 11.72 -5.38
CA ASP A 87 3.55 11.72 -4.76
C ASP A 87 4.40 10.54 -5.25
N ARG A 88 5.57 10.84 -5.80
CA ARG A 88 6.53 9.85 -6.30
C ARG A 88 7.14 9.02 -5.18
N MET A 89 7.29 9.58 -3.98
CA MET A 89 7.84 8.85 -2.84
C MET A 89 6.88 7.74 -2.43
N ALA A 90 5.59 8.05 -2.27
CA ALA A 90 4.56 7.05 -1.98
C ALA A 90 4.51 5.91 -3.01
N ILE A 91 4.72 6.22 -4.28
CA ILE A 91 4.76 5.21 -5.37
C ILE A 91 6.01 4.35 -5.26
N ALA A 92 7.18 4.94 -5.01
CA ALA A 92 8.42 4.19 -4.83
C ALA A 92 8.34 3.24 -3.62
N SER A 93 7.71 3.68 -2.52
CA SER A 93 7.50 2.87 -1.32
C SER A 93 6.69 1.60 -1.59
N MET A 94 5.87 1.54 -2.64
CA MET A 94 5.18 0.31 -3.04
C MET A 94 6.17 -0.80 -3.41
N LEU A 95 7.28 -0.48 -4.09
CA LEU A 95 8.31 -1.46 -4.45
C LEU A 95 9.11 -1.90 -3.22
N ASP A 96 9.39 -0.98 -2.31
CA ASP A 96 10.10 -1.29 -1.07
C ASP A 96 9.29 -2.25 -0.19
N ILE A 97 8.00 -1.96 -0.02
CA ILE A 97 7.06 -2.83 0.70
C ILE A 97 6.94 -4.17 0.00
N ARG A 98 6.78 -4.20 -1.33
CA ARG A 98 6.70 -5.45 -2.10
C ARG A 98 7.93 -6.32 -1.90
N SER A 99 9.12 -5.74 -2.04
CA SER A 99 10.38 -6.49 -1.89
C SER A 99 10.58 -7.01 -0.46
N LEU A 100 10.08 -6.30 0.55
CA LEU A 100 10.04 -6.78 1.94
C LEU A 100 9.12 -7.99 2.08
N LEU A 101 7.90 -7.92 1.55
CA LEU A 101 6.92 -9.01 1.62
C LEU A 101 7.34 -10.23 0.78
N GLU A 102 7.98 -10.02 -0.37
CA GLU A 102 8.54 -11.10 -1.17
C GLU A 102 9.70 -11.80 -0.47
N LEU A 103 10.57 -11.03 0.19
CA LEU A 103 11.62 -11.61 1.02
C LEU A 103 11.02 -12.41 2.16
N HIS A 104 10.00 -11.89 2.86
CA HIS A 104 9.30 -12.62 3.91
C HIS A 104 8.73 -13.96 3.43
N LYS A 105 8.04 -13.96 2.28
CA LYS A 105 7.45 -15.18 1.69
C LYS A 105 8.49 -16.25 1.32
N LYS A 106 9.69 -15.83 0.92
CA LYS A 106 10.78 -16.71 0.50
C LYS A 106 11.77 -17.03 1.62
N SER A 107 11.68 -16.34 2.75
CA SER A 107 12.68 -16.38 3.81
C SER A 107 12.50 -17.64 4.65
N PRO A 108 13.58 -18.43 4.85
CA PRO A 108 13.56 -19.50 5.83
C PRO A 108 13.76 -18.99 7.27
N MET A 109 14.08 -17.70 7.46
CA MET A 109 14.51 -17.15 8.74
C MET A 109 13.89 -15.78 9.03
N VAL A 110 12.88 -15.80 9.88
CA VAL A 110 12.19 -14.61 10.40
C VAL A 110 12.26 -14.65 11.92
N PHE A 111 12.81 -13.61 12.53
CA PHE A 111 12.94 -13.53 13.99
C PHE A 111 12.81 -12.09 14.48
N THR A 112 12.61 -11.93 15.79
CA THR A 112 12.50 -10.62 16.43
C THR A 112 13.78 -10.31 17.20
N ARG A 113 14.31 -9.09 17.04
CA ARG A 113 15.46 -8.58 17.81
C ARG A 113 15.23 -7.12 18.13
N GLU A 114 15.35 -6.73 19.40
CA GLU A 114 15.20 -5.32 19.84
C GLU A 114 13.89 -4.67 19.34
N GLN A 115 12.76 -5.41 19.40
CA GLN A 115 11.44 -5.00 18.89
C GLN A 115 11.38 -4.72 17.37
N LYS A 116 12.39 -5.16 16.63
CA LYS A 116 12.42 -5.13 15.17
C LYS A 116 12.18 -6.54 14.66
N LEU A 117 11.35 -6.66 13.63
CA LEU A 117 11.24 -7.88 12.86
C LEU A 117 12.40 -7.93 11.88
N VAL A 118 13.19 -9.00 11.92
CA VAL A 118 14.32 -9.25 11.02
C VAL A 118 13.93 -10.36 10.07
N ILE A 119 14.11 -10.11 8.77
CA ILE A 119 13.79 -11.04 7.69
C ILE A 119 15.08 -11.21 6.88
N ALA A 120 15.61 -12.43 6.84
CA ALA A 120 16.86 -12.73 6.15
C ALA A 120 16.67 -13.78 5.05
N SER A 121 17.42 -13.67 3.95
CA SER A 121 17.51 -14.74 2.96
C SER A 121 18.27 -15.94 3.51
N GLN A 122 18.12 -17.10 2.86
CA GLN A 122 19.02 -18.22 3.08
C GLN A 122 20.47 -17.76 2.86
N GLY A 123 21.37 -18.09 3.79
CA GLY A 123 22.77 -17.65 3.76
C GLY A 123 23.02 -16.18 4.13
N PHE A 124 22.02 -15.44 4.64
CA PHE A 124 22.15 -14.07 5.19
C PHE A 124 22.65 -12.97 4.22
N ASN A 125 22.73 -13.25 2.92
CA ASN A 125 23.17 -12.26 1.91
C ASN A 125 22.23 -11.04 1.79
N ILE A 126 20.94 -11.21 2.11
CA ILE A 126 19.95 -10.13 2.11
C ILE A 126 19.27 -10.11 3.47
N ILE A 127 19.28 -8.96 4.15
CA ILE A 127 18.62 -8.75 5.44
C ILE A 127 17.77 -7.49 5.35
N LYS A 128 16.48 -7.61 5.67
CA LYS A 128 15.58 -6.47 5.86
C LYS A 128 15.12 -6.45 7.32
N THR A 129 14.94 -5.24 7.83
CA THR A 129 14.36 -5.02 9.16
C THR A 129 13.09 -4.21 9.05
N LEU A 130 12.17 -4.45 9.97
CA LEU A 130 10.92 -3.72 10.08
C LEU A 130 10.70 -3.34 11.54
N ASN A 131 10.48 -2.05 11.77
CA ASN A 131 10.13 -1.51 13.07
C ASN A 131 8.88 -0.62 12.94
N ILE A 132 8.30 -0.23 14.06
CA ILE A 132 7.07 0.56 14.06
C ILE A 132 7.22 1.92 13.36
N ASP A 133 8.38 2.58 13.50
CA ASP A 133 8.60 3.88 12.86
C ASP A 133 8.63 3.77 11.33
N MET A 134 9.22 2.70 10.80
CA MET A 134 9.19 2.38 9.37
C MET A 134 7.76 2.15 8.89
N VAL A 135 6.98 1.36 9.63
CA VAL A 135 5.57 1.09 9.30
C VAL A 135 4.76 2.38 9.27
N LYS A 136 4.89 3.22 10.31
CA LYS A 136 4.22 4.52 10.38
C LYS A 136 4.62 5.43 9.24
N ARG A 137 5.92 5.51 8.89
CA ARG A 137 6.37 6.28 7.72
C ARG A 137 5.74 5.81 6.41
N TYR A 138 5.63 4.49 6.19
CA TYR A 138 4.95 3.97 5.00
C TYR A 138 3.47 4.35 4.98
N ILE A 139 2.78 4.29 6.13
CA ILE A 139 1.38 4.70 6.25
C ILE A 139 1.20 6.19 5.93
N GLU A 140 2.05 7.05 6.51
CA GLU A 140 2.00 8.50 6.28
C GLU A 140 2.27 8.87 4.82
N GLN A 141 3.09 8.11 4.10
CA GLN A 141 3.29 8.27 2.65
C GLN A 141 2.09 7.77 1.84
N ALA A 142 1.46 6.67 2.25
CA ALA A 142 0.33 6.08 1.53
C ALA A 142 -0.97 6.89 1.66
N LYS A 143 -1.22 7.50 2.83
CA LYS A 143 -2.41 8.32 3.11
C LYS A 143 -2.69 9.40 2.04
N PRO A 144 -1.76 10.32 1.71
CA PRO A 144 -2.01 11.35 0.71
C PRO A 144 -2.21 10.78 -0.69
N LEU A 145 -1.50 9.71 -1.04
CA LEU A 145 -1.67 9.01 -2.32
C LEU A 145 -3.10 8.47 -2.48
N ILE A 146 -3.56 7.67 -1.51
CA ILE A 146 -4.90 7.06 -1.54
C ILE A 146 -5.98 8.15 -1.44
N SER A 147 -5.81 9.17 -0.60
CA SER A 147 -6.72 10.31 -0.52
C SER A 147 -6.88 11.02 -1.87
N LYS A 148 -5.79 11.20 -2.61
CA LYS A 148 -5.83 11.84 -3.93
C LYS A 148 -6.52 10.98 -4.97
N ILE A 149 -6.27 9.66 -4.96
CA ILE A 149 -6.99 8.70 -5.82
C ILE A 149 -8.49 8.72 -5.52
N ASN A 150 -8.88 8.79 -4.24
CA ASN A 150 -10.29 8.95 -3.86
C ASN A 150 -10.90 10.21 -4.49
N LYS A 151 -10.23 11.36 -4.42
CA LYS A 151 -10.72 12.61 -5.04
C LYS A 151 -10.85 12.52 -6.56
N VAL A 152 -9.95 11.79 -7.24
CA VAL A 152 -9.98 11.60 -8.70
C VAL A 152 -11.15 10.73 -9.14
N ILE A 153 -11.42 9.65 -8.41
CA ILE A 153 -12.45 8.66 -8.76
C ILE A 153 -13.83 9.07 -8.23
N GLN A 154 -13.88 9.72 -7.07
CA GLN A 154 -15.10 10.14 -6.38
C GLN A 154 -14.99 11.59 -5.88
N PRO A 155 -15.08 12.59 -6.78
CA PRO A 155 -14.93 14.00 -6.40
C PRO A 155 -15.96 14.46 -5.36
N ASN A 156 -17.19 13.93 -5.44
CA ASN A 156 -18.34 14.40 -4.67
C ASN A 156 -18.64 13.59 -3.40
N ALA A 157 -17.83 12.57 -3.07
CA ALA A 157 -18.10 11.71 -1.91
C ALA A 157 -17.64 12.35 -0.58
N ASN A 158 -16.69 13.28 -0.62
CA ASN A 158 -16.17 13.95 0.59
C ASN A 158 -16.98 15.17 1.03
N ASP A 159 -17.89 15.71 0.20
CA ASP A 159 -18.77 16.83 0.59
C ASP A 159 -19.95 16.42 1.46
N ARG A 160 -20.28 15.12 1.54
CA ARG A 160 -21.45 14.63 2.28
C ARG A 160 -21.20 14.34 3.77
N ARG A 161 -20.09 14.82 4.34
CA ARG A 161 -19.77 14.71 5.77
C ARG A 161 -19.85 16.04 6.54
N LEU A 162 -20.49 17.05 5.96
CA LEU A 162 -20.73 18.35 6.59
C LEU A 162 -22.20 18.80 6.50
N ALA A 163 -23.14 17.86 6.64
CA ALA A 163 -24.56 18.14 6.85
C ALA A 163 -25.09 17.27 7.98
#